data_AF-A0A662ED67-F1
#
_entry.id   AF-A0A662ED67-F1
#
_cell.length_a   1.000
_cell.length_b   1.000
_cell.length_c   1.000
_cell.angle_alpha   90.00
_cell.angle_beta   90.00
_cell.angle_gamma   90.00
#
_symmetry.space_group_name_H-M   'P 1'
#
loop_
_entity.id
_entity.type
_entity.pdbx_description
1 polymer ?
#
loop_
_entity_poly.entity_id
_entity_poly.type
_entity_poly.pdbx_seq_one_letter_code
_entity_poly.pdbx_strand_id
1 'polypeptide(L)'
;MVLTDVLNNETKMLHSKSTQTRGFAMTTMLMEELITGDVIEMKTPGNEVMTVLVLLATDDALVLDPCNGETPFVLNSEELVEYRKFDAEALFADA
;
A
#
# COMPACT_ATOMS: atom_id res chain seq x y z
N MET A 1 32.15 -49.04 29.67
CA MET A 1 31.06 -48.50 28.83
C MET A 1 30.61 -47.22 29.50
N VAL A 2 30.72 -46.13 28.75
CA VAL A 2 31.11 -44.76 29.15
C VAL A 2 30.16 -44.12 30.18
N LEU A 3 30.68 -43.71 31.36
CA LEU A 3 30.80 -42.33 31.90
C LEU A 3 29.52 -41.47 31.67
N THR A 4 28.91 -40.72 32.59
CA THR A 4 29.30 -40.00 33.83
C THR A 4 27.97 -39.37 34.28
N ASP A 5 27.51 -39.55 35.51
CA ASP A 5 27.82 -38.68 36.65
C ASP A 5 27.31 -37.22 36.52
N VAL A 6 26.49 -36.85 37.52
CA VAL A 6 26.78 -35.71 38.43
C VAL A 6 26.12 -34.34 38.12
N LEU A 7 25.38 -33.86 39.14
CA LEU A 7 24.96 -32.49 39.52
C LEU A 7 23.57 -32.03 39.05
N ASN A 8 22.63 -31.77 39.98
CA ASN A 8 22.46 -30.50 40.75
C ASN A 8 22.24 -29.31 39.80
N ASN A 9 21.42 -28.31 40.06
CA ASN A 9 20.45 -27.92 41.08
C ASN A 9 19.74 -26.71 40.42
N GLU A 10 18.59 -26.33 40.95
CA GLU A 10 17.92 -25.03 40.81
C GLU A 10 18.72 -23.89 40.16
N THR A 11 18.11 -23.15 39.23
CA THR A 11 17.95 -21.68 39.38
C THR A 11 17.10 -21.08 38.28
N LYS A 12 16.31 -20.08 38.71
CA LYS A 12 15.69 -19.01 37.92
C LYS A 12 16.51 -18.60 36.69
N MET A 13 15.77 -18.01 35.74
CA MET A 13 16.15 -16.98 34.75
C MET A 13 15.65 -17.43 33.37
N LEU A 14 15.07 -16.62 32.49
CA LEU A 14 14.73 -15.21 32.38
C LEU A 14 13.95 -15.16 31.04
N HIS A 15 13.03 -14.21 30.89
CA HIS A 15 12.77 -13.52 29.62
C HIS A 15 12.96 -14.32 28.31
N SER A 16 11.95 -15.08 27.88
CA SER A 16 11.78 -15.26 26.44
C SER A 16 11.16 -13.97 25.91
N LYS A 17 12.01 -13.07 25.40
CA LYS A 17 11.57 -11.98 24.53
C LYS A 17 10.80 -12.64 23.39
N SER A 18 9.49 -12.47 23.34
CA SER A 18 8.76 -12.72 22.11
C SER A 18 9.32 -11.74 21.08
N THR A 19 10.18 -12.25 20.20
CA THR A 19 10.47 -11.62 18.93
C THR A 19 9.13 -11.52 18.22
N GLN A 20 8.44 -10.40 18.45
CA GLN A 20 7.34 -9.97 17.62
C GLN A 20 7.99 -9.72 16.28
N THR A 21 7.97 -10.76 15.44
CA THR A 21 8.05 -10.59 14.00
C THR A 21 7.06 -9.49 13.72
N ARG A 22 7.57 -8.27 13.49
CA ARG A 22 6.82 -7.20 12.89
C ARG A 22 6.50 -7.71 11.50
N GLY A 23 5.47 -8.56 11.43
CA GLY A 23 4.68 -8.68 10.22
C GLY A 23 4.39 -7.24 9.89
N PHE A 24 4.97 -6.78 8.78
CA PHE A 24 4.52 -5.56 8.15
C PHE A 24 3.01 -5.66 8.22
N ALA A 25 2.38 -4.77 8.99
CA ALA A 25 0.95 -4.62 8.92
C ALA A 25 0.73 -4.33 7.45
N MET A 26 0.33 -5.36 6.70
CA MET A 26 -0.18 -5.21 5.36
C MET A 26 -1.48 -4.48 5.62
N THR A 27 -1.40 -3.16 5.76
CA THR A 27 -2.55 -2.30 5.62
C THR A 27 -3.05 -2.64 4.23
N THR A 28 -4.05 -3.51 4.16
CA THR A 28 -4.91 -3.58 2.98
C THR A 28 -5.55 -2.21 2.93
N MET A 29 -4.89 -1.30 2.20
CA MET A 29 -5.48 -0.04 1.81
C MET A 29 -6.74 -0.46 1.08
N LEU A 30 -7.90 -0.18 1.67
CA LEU A 30 -9.17 -0.35 1.00
C LEU A 30 -9.04 0.46 -0.29
N MET A 31 -8.84 -0.20 -1.43
CA MET A 31 -8.76 0.49 -2.71
C MET A 31 -10.16 1.05 -2.94
N GLU A 32 -10.29 2.35 -2.74
CA GLU A 32 -11.54 3.06 -2.94
C GLU A 32 -11.88 3.02 -4.43
N GLU A 33 -13.09 2.59 -4.79
CA GLU A 33 -13.48 2.50 -6.19
C GLU A 33 -13.26 3.84 -6.91
N LEU A 34 -12.54 3.81 -8.03
CA LEU A 34 -12.27 4.99 -8.84
C LEU A 34 -13.47 5.30 -9.71
N ILE A 35 -13.87 6.56 -9.72
CA ILE A 35 -14.93 7.08 -10.59
C ILE A 35 -14.39 8.17 -11.50
N THR A 36 -15.10 8.43 -12.61
CA THR A 36 -14.81 9.60 -13.45
C THR A 36 -14.84 10.88 -12.63
N GLY A 37 -13.83 11.73 -12.83
CA GLY A 37 -13.64 12.99 -12.12
C GLY A 37 -12.69 12.88 -10.94
N ASP A 38 -12.38 11.68 -10.46
CA ASP A 38 -11.39 11.50 -9.40
C ASP A 38 -10.02 12.00 -9.85
N VAL A 39 -9.30 12.63 -8.93
CA VAL A 39 -7.89 12.96 -9.09
C VAL A 39 -7.10 11.97 -8.25
N ILE A 40 -6.10 11.34 -8.85
CA ILE A 40 -5.27 10.35 -8.18
C ILE A 40 -3.78 10.65 -8.35
N GLU A 41 -3.00 10.27 -7.36
CA GLU A 41 -1.55 10.15 -7.45
C GLU A 41 -1.19 8.68 -7.62
N MET A 42 -0.40 8.36 -8.63
CA MET A 42 0.03 6.99 -8.94
C MET A 42 1.53 6.92 -9.24
N LYS A 43 2.10 5.72 -9.12
CA LYS A 43 3.48 5.44 -9.54
C LYS A 43 3.52 4.84 -10.93
N THR A 44 4.43 5.31 -11.76
CA THR A 44 4.76 4.68 -13.04
C THR A 44 5.66 3.47 -12.82
N PRO A 45 5.82 2.57 -13.82
CA PRO A 45 6.79 1.48 -13.76
C PRO A 45 8.25 1.95 -13.54
N GLY A 46 8.56 3.21 -13.87
CA GLY A 46 9.85 3.85 -13.60
C GLY A 46 10.03 4.34 -12.15
N ASN A 47 9.04 4.09 -11.28
CA ASN A 47 8.97 4.58 -9.91
C ASN A 47 8.89 6.12 -9.80
N GLU A 48 8.42 6.77 -10.87
CA GLU A 48 8.09 8.19 -10.87
C GLU A 48 6.65 8.37 -10.38
N VAL A 49 6.41 9.42 -9.60
CA VAL A 49 5.08 9.75 -9.07
C VAL A 49 4.45 10.78 -9.99
N MET A 50 3.21 10.53 -10.41
CA MET A 50 2.45 11.48 -11.23
C MET A 50 1.00 11.61 -10.74
N THR A 51 0.45 12.81 -10.89
CA THR A 51 -0.97 13.10 -10.63
C THR A 51 -1.73 13.05 -11.94
N VAL A 52 -2.89 12.39 -11.95
CA VAL A 52 -3.75 12.26 -13.12
C VAL A 52 -5.21 12.48 -12.75
N LEU A 53 -5.98 12.98 -13.71
CA LEU A 53 -7.45 13.04 -13.68
C LEU A 53 -8.03 11.78 -14.33
N VAL A 54 -8.98 11.14 -13.68
CA VAL A 54 -9.73 10.02 -14.23
C VAL A 54 -10.82 10.56 -15.16
N LEU A 55 -10.65 10.40 -16.47
CA LEU A 55 -11.63 10.81 -17.48
C LEU A 55 -12.73 9.77 -17.68
N LEU A 56 -12.39 8.49 -17.57
CA LEU A 56 -13.32 7.36 -17.66
C LEU A 56 -12.88 6.26 -16.69
N ALA A 57 -13.82 5.75 -15.90
CA ALA A 57 -13.63 4.55 -15.09
C ALA A 57 -14.65 3.49 -15.49
N THR A 58 -14.15 2.31 -15.86
CA THR A 58 -14.93 1.10 -16.11
C THR A 58 -14.27 -0.06 -15.38
N ASP A 59 -14.96 -1.19 -15.25
CA ASP A 59 -14.44 -2.38 -14.57
C ASP A 59 -13.09 -2.84 -15.13
N ASP A 60 -12.89 -2.72 -16.45
CA ASP A 60 -11.70 -3.24 -17.14
C ASP A 60 -10.65 -2.16 -17.48
N ALA A 61 -11.06 -0.89 -17.58
CA ALA A 61 -10.21 0.15 -18.14
C ALA A 61 -10.42 1.53 -17.52
N LEU A 62 -9.30 2.25 -17.39
CA LEU A 62 -9.23 3.64 -16.98
C LEU A 62 -8.69 4.50 -18.12
N VAL A 63 -9.28 5.68 -18.33
CA VAL A 63 -8.69 6.73 -19.17
C VAL A 63 -8.19 7.83 -18.24
N LEU A 64 -6.89 8.12 -18.30
CA LEU A 64 -6.19 8.99 -17.38
C LEU A 64 -5.56 10.17 -18.13
N ASP A 65 -5.72 11.38 -17.59
CA ASP A 65 -5.13 12.60 -18.13
C ASP A 65 -4.11 13.19 -17.13
N PRO A 66 -2.82 13.28 -17.48
CA PRO A 66 -1.80 13.90 -16.63
C PRO A 66 -1.92 15.42 -16.50
N CYS A 67 -2.87 16.06 -17.20
CA CYS A 67 -3.14 17.50 -17.15
C CYS A 67 -1.92 18.39 -17.46
N ASN A 68 -0.93 17.86 -18.17
CA ASN A 68 0.34 18.53 -18.49
C ASN A 68 0.44 18.93 -19.98
N GLY A 69 -0.65 18.77 -20.73
CA GLY A 69 -0.72 19.04 -22.19
C GLY A 69 -0.34 17.85 -23.07
N GLU A 70 0.06 16.73 -22.48
CA GLU A 70 0.23 15.46 -23.19
C GLU A 70 -1.12 14.80 -23.47
N THR A 71 -1.11 13.77 -24.33
CA THR A 71 -2.33 13.03 -24.68
C THR A 71 -2.74 12.10 -23.54
N PRO A 72 -4.03 12.03 -23.18
CA PRO A 72 -4.54 11.04 -22.24
C PRO A 72 -4.20 9.61 -22.65
N PHE A 73 -4.01 8.73 -21.68
CA PHE A 73 -3.65 7.34 -21.91
C PHE A 73 -4.63 6.37 -21.24
N VAL A 74 -4.63 5.13 -21.74
CA VAL A 74 -5.49 4.05 -21.24
C VAL A 74 -4.65 3.10 -20.40
N LEU A 75 -5.19 2.69 -19.25
CA LEU A 75 -4.61 1.70 -18.36
C LEU A 75 -5.66 0.61 -18.10
N ASN A 76 -5.23 -0.65 -18.02
CA ASN A 76 -6.10 -1.70 -17.52
C ASN A 76 -6.28 -1.52 -16.00
N SER A 77 -7.49 -1.70 -15.47
CA SER A 77 -7.76 -1.46 -14.04
C SER A 77 -6.85 -2.33 -13.14
N GLU A 78 -6.55 -3.55 -13.57
CA GLU A 78 -5.66 -4.49 -12.89
C GLU A 78 -4.18 -4.06 -12.86
N GLU A 79 -3.76 -3.18 -13.77
CA GLU A 79 -2.37 -2.66 -13.81
C GLU A 79 -2.14 -1.54 -12.79
N LEU A 80 -3.22 -0.99 -12.21
CA LEU A 80 -3.13 0.07 -11.20
C LEU A 80 -2.87 -0.53 -9.81
N VAL A 81 -1.60 -0.79 -9.51
CA VAL A 81 -1.20 -1.49 -8.27
C VAL A 81 -1.21 -0.57 -7.03
N GLU A 82 -0.73 0.67 -7.16
CA GLU A 82 -0.64 1.62 -6.04
C GLU A 82 -1.08 3.02 -6.50
N TYR A 83 -2.12 3.54 -5.86
CA TYR A 83 -2.55 4.92 -6.02
C TYR A 83 -3.10 5.50 -4.72
N ARG A 84 -3.18 6.83 -4.68
CA ARG A 84 -3.87 7.62 -3.65
C ARG A 84 -4.88 8.52 -4.32
N LYS A 85 -6.14 8.46 -3.90
CA LYS A 85 -7.18 9.40 -4.31
C LYS A 85 -7.12 10.69 -3.51
N PHE A 86 -7.33 11.82 -4.18
CA PHE A 86 -7.50 13.11 -3.54
C PHE A 86 -8.98 13.32 -3.20
N ASP A 87 -9.29 13.39 -1.91
CA ASP A 87 -10.62 13.72 -1.40
C ASP A 87 -10.77 15.23 -1.25
N ALA A 88 -11.49 15.86 -2.19
CA ALA A 88 -11.76 17.28 -2.15
C ALA A 88 -12.68 17.66 -0.97
N GLU A 89 -13.67 16.84 -0.63
CA GLU A 89 -14.59 17.15 0.46
C GLU A 89 -13.85 17.19 1.79
N ALA A 90 -12.95 16.24 2.03
CA ALA A 90 -12.08 16.27 3.22
C ALA A 90 -11.13 17.48 3.24
N LEU A 91 -10.69 17.99 2.09
CA LEU A 91 -9.81 19.16 2.01
C LEU A 91 -10.52 20.48 2.33
N PHE A 92 -11.83 20.57 2.07
CA PHE A 92 -12.61 21.80 2.24
C PHE A 92 -13.65 21.73 3.37
N ALA A 93 -13.79 20.60 4.07
CA ALA A 93 -14.73 20.44 5.19
C ALA A 93 -14.42 21.38 6.39
N ASP A 94 -13.21 21.93 6.47
CA ASP A 94 -12.77 22.88 7.51
C ASP A 94 -12.66 24.33 7.01
N ALA A 95 -13.10 24.64 5.79
CA ALA A 95 -12.94 25.96 5.14
C ALA A 95 -14.10 26.94 5.38
#